data_AF-A0A816HCR1-F1
#
_entry.id   AF-A0A816HCR1-F1
#
_cell.length_a   1.000
_cell.length_b   1.000
_cell.length_c   1.000
_cell.angle_alpha   90.00
_cell.angle_beta   90.00
_cell.angle_gamma   90.00
#
_symmetry.space_group_name_H-M   'P 1'
#
loop_
_entity.id
_entity.type
_entity.pdbx_description
1 polymer ?
#
loop_
_entity_poly.entity_id
_entity_poly.type
_entity_poly.pdbx_seq_one_letter_code
_entity_poly.pdbx_strand_id
1 'polypeptide(L)'
;MAADECNIRVVARFRPLNESEERAGSKSVVKFPADQDETVLISGKVYIFDKVFRPDATQEKVYNEAAKEIVKDVLSGYNGTIFAYGQTSSGKTHTMEGVMGSDGQQGIIPRIVQDIFNHIYTLDANLQFQIKVSYFEIYLDKIRDLLDVSKTNLAVHEDKNRVPYVKGVTERFVSSPDEVFEIMEEGKNNRHIAVTNMNEHSSRSHSVFLIHVKQENVENEKKLTGKLYLVDLAGSEKVSKTGAEGQVLDEAKNINKSLS
;
A
#
# COMPACT_ATOMS: atom_id res chain seq x y z
N MET A 1 5.50 -29.77 11.40
CA MET A 1 6.16 -28.93 10.38
C MET A 1 6.41 -27.60 11.04
N ALA A 2 7.66 -27.16 11.09
CA ALA A 2 8.01 -25.86 11.67
C ALA A 2 7.27 -24.78 10.86
N ALA A 3 6.51 -23.92 11.54
CA ALA A 3 6.01 -22.70 10.94
C ALA A 3 7.24 -21.87 10.56
N ASP A 4 7.36 -21.51 9.28
CA ASP A 4 8.46 -20.67 8.80
C ASP A 4 8.51 -19.37 9.63
N GLU A 5 9.66 -19.09 10.24
CA GLU A 5 9.77 -18.14 11.36
C GLU A 5 9.69 -16.66 10.95
N CYS A 6 9.54 -16.33 9.66
CA CYS A 6 9.28 -14.95 9.22
C CYS A 6 8.75 -14.91 7.77
N ASN A 7 7.45 -14.69 7.59
CA ASN A 7 6.83 -14.54 6.25
C ASN A 7 7.00 -13.14 5.64
N ILE A 8 8.08 -12.42 5.97
CA ILE A 8 8.34 -11.07 5.46
C ILE A 8 9.24 -11.17 4.22
N ARG A 9 8.73 -10.67 3.09
CA ARG A 9 9.51 -10.50 1.85
C ARG A 9 9.74 -9.01 1.59
N VAL A 10 10.96 -8.66 1.22
CA VAL A 10 11.37 -7.31 0.86
C VAL A 10 11.80 -7.29 -0.60
N VAL A 11 11.09 -6.50 -1.41
CA VAL A 11 11.42 -6.27 -2.82
C VAL A 11 11.87 -4.83 -3.04
N ALA A 12 12.93 -4.63 -3.81
CA ALA A 12 13.41 -3.31 -4.20
C ALA A 12 12.92 -2.98 -5.61
N ARG A 13 12.31 -1.81 -5.81
CA ARG A 13 11.89 -1.32 -7.13
C ARG A 13 12.57 -0.01 -7.46
N PHE A 14 13.26 0.02 -8.60
CA PHE A 14 13.90 1.22 -9.13
C PHE A 14 13.02 1.80 -10.23
N ARG A 15 12.74 3.10 -10.19
CA ARG A 15 12.05 3.82 -11.27
C ARG A 15 13.05 4.37 -12.29
N PRO A 16 12.61 4.65 -13.53
CA PRO A 16 13.43 5.41 -14.48
C PRO A 16 13.71 6.83 -13.96
N LEU A 17 14.73 7.48 -14.56
CA LEU A 17 14.95 8.91 -14.37
C LEU A 17 13.74 9.69 -14.91
N ASN A 18 13.36 10.76 -14.23
CA ASN A 18 12.33 11.66 -14.72
C ASN A 18 12.94 12.77 -15.60
N GLU A 19 12.11 13.48 -16.36
CA GLU A 19 12.56 14.53 -17.28
C GLU A 19 13.38 15.65 -16.60
N SER A 20 13.13 15.95 -15.33
CA SER A 20 13.89 16.95 -14.59
C SER A 20 15.30 16.45 -14.25
N GLU A 21 15.43 15.18 -13.89
CA GLU A 21 16.71 14.52 -13.59
C GLU A 21 17.56 14.38 -14.85
N GLU A 22 16.93 14.01 -15.97
CA GLU A 22 17.58 13.94 -17.28
C GLU A 22 18.06 15.30 -17.76
N ARG A 23 17.22 16.35 -17.67
CA ARG A 23 17.60 17.73 -18.00
C ARG A 23 18.73 18.26 -17.13
N ALA A 24 18.80 17.83 -15.87
CA ALA A 24 19.88 18.16 -14.96
C ALA A 24 21.18 17.38 -15.23
N GLY A 25 21.19 16.45 -16.20
CA GLY A 25 22.35 15.61 -16.53
C GLY A 25 22.65 14.55 -15.46
N SER A 26 21.64 14.16 -14.66
CA SER A 26 21.79 13.14 -13.63
C SER A 26 22.12 11.79 -14.26
N LYS A 27 22.98 11.01 -13.61
CA LYS A 27 23.35 9.65 -14.06
C LYS A 27 22.84 8.62 -13.07
N SER A 28 22.45 7.45 -13.57
CA SER A 28 22.15 6.31 -12.70
C SER A 28 23.38 5.94 -11.88
N VAL A 29 23.23 5.91 -10.56
CA VAL A 29 24.24 5.44 -9.60
C VAL A 29 24.07 3.96 -9.26
N VAL A 30 23.04 3.33 -9.84
CA VAL A 30 22.60 1.97 -9.56
C VAL A 30 23.07 1.06 -10.67
N LYS A 31 23.67 -0.07 -10.30
CA LYS A 31 24.07 -1.13 -11.24
C LYS A 31 23.37 -2.43 -10.88
N PHE A 32 22.91 -3.14 -11.91
CA PHE A 32 22.27 -4.44 -11.79
C PHE A 32 23.22 -5.49 -12.40
N PRO A 33 23.73 -6.45 -11.62
CA PRO A 33 24.51 -7.55 -12.18
C PRO A 33 23.70 -8.30 -13.24
N ALA A 34 24.37 -8.78 -14.28
CA ALA A 34 23.75 -9.72 -15.21
C ALA A 34 23.38 -10.99 -14.45
N ASP A 35 22.21 -11.55 -14.74
CA ASP A 35 21.72 -12.83 -14.20
C ASP A 35 21.51 -12.90 -12.68
N GLN A 36 21.39 -11.76 -12.00
CA GLN A 36 21.00 -11.68 -10.59
C GLN A 36 19.80 -10.76 -10.41
N ASP A 37 18.64 -11.36 -10.13
CA ASP A 37 17.36 -10.67 -9.94
C ASP A 37 17.11 -10.21 -8.49
N GLU A 38 18.03 -10.51 -7.59
CA GLU A 38 17.94 -10.25 -6.14
C GLU A 38 18.97 -9.20 -5.68
N THR A 39 19.91 -8.84 -6.54
CA THR A 39 21.09 -8.06 -6.18
C THR A 39 21.13 -6.70 -6.88
N VAL A 40 21.51 -5.67 -6.13
CA VAL A 40 21.76 -4.33 -6.65
C VAL A 40 23.04 -3.74 -6.08
N LEU A 41 23.80 -3.02 -6.92
CA LEU A 41 25.01 -2.33 -6.51
C LEU A 41 24.80 -0.82 -6.50
N ILE A 42 25.10 -0.19 -5.37
CA ILE A 42 25.03 1.27 -5.18
C ILE A 42 26.36 1.73 -4.62
N SER A 43 27.05 2.61 -5.35
CA SER A 43 28.36 3.16 -4.94
C SER A 43 29.39 2.08 -4.54
N GLY A 44 29.40 0.95 -5.24
CA GLY A 44 30.32 -0.18 -5.00
C GLY A 44 29.90 -1.12 -3.86
N LYS A 45 28.80 -0.85 -3.16
CA LYS A 45 28.24 -1.75 -2.14
C LYS A 45 27.15 -2.64 -2.74
N VAL A 46 27.13 -3.90 -2.33
CA VAL A 46 26.16 -4.91 -2.75
C VAL A 46 25.01 -4.94 -1.74
N TYR A 47 23.78 -4.94 -2.24
CA TYR A 47 22.55 -5.09 -1.47
C TYR A 47 21.75 -6.25 -2.07
N ILE A 48 21.23 -7.13 -1.21
CA ILE A 48 20.47 -8.33 -1.59
C ILE A 48 19.06 -8.23 -1.01
N PHE A 49 18.05 -8.57 -1.81
CA PHE A 49 16.62 -8.53 -1.51
C PHE A 49 15.95 -9.81 -2.04
N ASP A 50 14.70 -10.09 -1.67
CA ASP A 50 13.92 -11.19 -2.26
C ASP A 50 13.67 -10.99 -3.77
N LYS A 51 13.67 -9.73 -4.22
CA LYS A 51 13.60 -9.35 -5.63
C LYS A 51 14.08 -7.90 -5.83
N VAL A 52 14.68 -7.64 -6.98
CA VAL A 52 15.06 -6.32 -7.48
C VAL A 52 14.39 -6.09 -8.84
N PHE A 53 13.41 -5.19 -8.87
CA PHE A 53 12.80 -4.69 -10.09
C PHE A 53 13.61 -3.53 -10.67
N ARG A 54 14.06 -3.72 -11.90
CA ARG A 54 14.78 -2.73 -12.71
C ARG A 54 13.83 -1.64 -13.23
N PRO A 55 14.35 -0.49 -13.71
CA PRO A 55 13.54 0.63 -14.24
C PRO A 55 12.54 0.29 -15.34
N ASP A 56 12.78 -0.78 -16.09
CA ASP A 56 11.94 -1.30 -17.18
C ASP A 56 10.86 -2.27 -16.70
N ALA A 57 10.83 -2.63 -15.41
CA ALA A 57 9.83 -3.54 -14.87
C ALA A 57 8.42 -2.96 -14.92
N THR A 58 7.52 -3.67 -15.60
CA THR A 58 6.11 -3.29 -15.74
C THR A 58 5.35 -3.40 -14.42
N GLN A 59 4.24 -2.67 -14.30
CA GLN A 59 3.34 -2.76 -13.15
C GLN A 59 2.80 -4.18 -12.94
N GLU A 60 2.50 -4.86 -14.05
CA GLU A 60 2.01 -6.24 -14.02
C GLU A 60 3.05 -7.21 -13.44
N LYS A 61 4.31 -7.10 -13.87
CA LYS A 61 5.41 -7.92 -13.34
C LYS A 61 5.56 -7.72 -11.83
N VAL A 62 5.53 -6.46 -11.39
CA VAL A 62 5.61 -6.11 -9.96
C VAL A 62 4.45 -6.71 -9.18
N TYR A 63 3.22 -6.59 -9.68
CA TYR A 63 2.04 -7.19 -9.04
C TYR A 63 2.15 -8.72 -8.92
N ASN A 64 2.46 -9.39 -10.04
CA ASN A 64 2.53 -10.85 -10.10
C ASN A 64 3.58 -11.43 -9.14
N GLU A 65 4.75 -10.79 -9.03
CA GLU A 65 5.87 -11.31 -8.24
C GLU A 65 5.85 -10.85 -6.76
N ALA A 66 5.22 -9.70 -6.45
CA ALA A 66 5.23 -9.13 -5.10
C ALA A 66 3.91 -9.26 -4.32
N ALA A 67 2.75 -9.28 -5.00
CA ALA A 67 1.45 -9.14 -4.33
C ALA A 67 0.49 -10.31 -4.56
N LYS A 68 0.59 -11.00 -5.70
CA LYS A 68 -0.41 -11.99 -6.14
C LYS A 68 -0.63 -13.14 -5.14
N GLU A 69 0.43 -13.68 -4.55
CA GLU A 69 0.31 -14.76 -3.57
C GLU A 69 -0.41 -14.28 -2.29
N ILE A 70 -0.15 -13.04 -1.84
CA ILE A 70 -0.83 -12.46 -0.67
C ILE A 70 -2.35 -12.38 -0.91
N VAL A 71 -2.78 -12.08 -2.14
CA VAL A 71 -4.21 -12.07 -2.48
C VAL A 71 -4.83 -13.46 -2.32
N LYS A 72 -4.14 -14.51 -2.77
CA LYS A 72 -4.61 -15.90 -2.60
C LYS A 72 -4.70 -16.29 -1.13
N ASP A 73 -3.74 -15.88 -0.32
CA ASP A 73 -3.75 -16.13 1.12
C ASP A 73 -4.93 -15.43 1.79
N VAL A 74 -5.21 -14.17 1.40
CA VAL A 74 -6.35 -13.41 1.91
C VAL A 74 -7.69 -14.05 1.55
N LEU A 75 -7.84 -14.51 0.31
CA LEU A 75 -9.02 -15.26 -0.13
C LEU A 75 -9.16 -16.61 0.61
N SER A 76 -8.04 -17.18 1.06
CA SER A 76 -8.01 -18.40 1.89
C SER A 76 -8.26 -18.13 3.38
N GLY A 77 -8.51 -16.88 3.77
CA GLY A 77 -8.83 -16.47 5.14
C GLY A 77 -7.62 -16.08 6.01
N TYR A 78 -6.47 -15.80 5.41
CA TYR A 78 -5.30 -15.25 6.10
C TYR A 78 -5.27 -13.72 6.02
N ASN A 79 -4.46 -13.10 6.88
CA ASN A 79 -4.21 -11.66 6.82
C ASN A 79 -2.95 -11.39 6.00
N GLY A 80 -2.95 -10.30 5.24
CA GLY A 80 -1.83 -9.85 4.42
C GLY A 80 -1.55 -8.36 4.62
N THR A 81 -0.31 -7.95 4.41
CA THR A 81 0.06 -6.53 4.42
C THR A 81 1.11 -6.27 3.35
N ILE A 82 0.90 -5.20 2.56
CA ILE A 82 1.83 -4.73 1.53
C ILE A 82 2.18 -3.29 1.86
N PHE A 83 3.49 -3.03 2.03
CA PHE A 83 4.02 -1.69 2.26
C PHE A 83 4.73 -1.18 1.01
N ALA A 84 4.50 0.09 0.69
CA ALA A 84 5.36 0.86 -0.20
C ALA A 84 6.20 1.84 0.63
N TYR A 85 7.51 1.66 0.60
CA TYR A 85 8.47 2.47 1.35
C TYR A 85 9.48 3.17 0.43
N GLY A 86 9.87 4.38 0.79
CA GLY A 86 10.91 5.14 0.10
C GLY A 86 10.76 6.65 0.28
N GLN A 87 11.76 7.40 -0.15
CA GLN A 87 11.72 8.87 -0.11
C GLN A 87 10.60 9.43 -0.98
N THR A 88 10.26 10.70 -0.77
CA THR A 88 9.38 11.42 -1.70
C THR A 88 9.89 11.32 -3.15
N SER A 89 8.95 11.13 -4.08
CA SER A 89 9.22 10.91 -5.51
C SER A 89 9.96 9.61 -5.87
N SER A 90 10.05 8.62 -4.98
CA SER A 90 10.64 7.30 -5.28
C SER A 90 9.74 6.37 -6.13
N GLY A 91 8.44 6.68 -6.23
CA GLY A 91 7.47 5.86 -6.98
C GLY A 91 6.56 4.98 -6.11
N LYS A 92 6.38 5.28 -4.82
CA LYS A 92 5.47 4.55 -3.92
C LYS A 92 4.01 4.52 -4.44
N THR A 93 3.40 5.70 -4.59
CA THR A 93 2.03 5.85 -5.09
C THR A 93 1.88 5.31 -6.51
N HIS A 94 2.88 5.50 -7.38
CA HIS A 94 2.90 4.87 -8.70
C HIS A 94 2.88 3.33 -8.60
N THR A 95 3.55 2.75 -7.62
CA THR A 95 3.55 1.29 -7.41
C THR A 95 2.22 0.81 -6.84
N MET A 96 1.70 1.48 -5.82
CA MET A 96 0.48 1.07 -5.13
C MET A 96 -0.76 1.29 -6.00
N GLU A 97 -0.92 2.46 -6.60
CA GLU A 97 -2.13 2.83 -7.34
C GLU A 97 -1.89 2.89 -8.85
N GLY A 98 -0.74 3.42 -9.25
CA GLY A 98 -0.43 3.67 -10.66
C GLY A 98 -1.35 4.73 -11.27
N VAL A 99 -1.61 4.61 -12.56
CA VAL A 99 -2.54 5.49 -13.28
C VAL A 99 -3.89 4.79 -13.40
N MET A 100 -4.89 5.28 -12.66
CA MET A 100 -6.25 4.76 -12.72
C MET A 100 -6.83 4.94 -14.12
N GLY A 101 -7.58 3.94 -14.60
CA GLY A 101 -8.17 3.94 -15.95
C GLY A 101 -7.19 3.74 -17.11
N SER A 102 -5.88 3.59 -16.85
CA SER A 102 -4.88 3.30 -17.88
C SER A 102 -4.47 1.84 -17.85
N ASP A 103 -4.90 1.09 -18.87
CA ASP A 103 -4.52 -0.30 -19.07
C ASP A 103 -2.98 -0.44 -19.11
N GLY A 104 -2.46 -1.35 -18.30
CA GLY A 104 -1.02 -1.58 -18.15
C GLY A 104 -0.30 -0.67 -17.14
N GLN A 105 -0.83 0.51 -16.82
CA GLN A 105 -0.21 1.45 -15.86
C GLN A 105 -0.85 1.41 -14.46
N GLN A 106 -1.96 0.72 -14.30
CA GLN A 106 -2.55 0.41 -12.98
C GLN A 106 -1.54 -0.30 -12.06
N GLY A 107 -1.48 0.14 -10.81
CA GLY A 107 -0.59 -0.37 -9.78
C GLY A 107 -1.10 -1.64 -9.09
N ILE A 108 -0.59 -1.89 -7.89
CA ILE A 108 -0.92 -3.06 -7.08
C ILE A 108 -2.40 -3.08 -6.66
N ILE A 109 -2.93 -2.00 -6.08
CA ILE A 109 -4.29 -1.95 -5.52
C ILE A 109 -5.34 -2.26 -6.59
N PRO A 110 -5.35 -1.61 -7.78
CA PRO A 110 -6.36 -1.92 -8.79
C PRO A 110 -6.31 -3.37 -9.28
N ARG A 111 -5.11 -3.94 -9.40
CA ARG A 111 -4.92 -5.34 -9.79
C ARG A 111 -5.39 -6.32 -8.71
N ILE A 112 -5.14 -6.01 -7.44
CA ILE A 112 -5.69 -6.78 -6.31
C ILE A 112 -7.21 -6.79 -6.35
N VAL A 113 -7.83 -5.62 -6.52
CA VAL A 113 -9.29 -5.49 -6.60
C VAL A 113 -9.83 -6.35 -7.74
N GLN A 114 -9.22 -6.23 -8.93
CA GLN A 114 -9.63 -7.02 -10.08
C GLN A 114 -9.49 -8.53 -9.83
N ASP A 115 -8.37 -8.99 -9.27
CA ASP A 115 -8.14 -10.43 -9.00
C ASP A 115 -9.09 -10.96 -7.91
N ILE A 116 -9.41 -10.18 -6.88
CA ILE A 116 -10.39 -10.57 -5.86
C ILE A 116 -11.76 -10.78 -6.50
N PHE A 117 -12.25 -9.81 -7.27
CA PHE A 117 -13.58 -9.92 -7.89
C PHE A 117 -13.62 -11.00 -8.98
N ASN A 118 -12.58 -11.13 -9.80
CA ASN A 118 -12.44 -12.22 -10.77
C ASN A 118 -12.49 -13.59 -10.09
N HIS A 119 -11.84 -13.73 -8.92
CA HIS A 119 -11.92 -14.95 -8.14
C HIS A 119 -13.35 -15.22 -7.66
N ILE A 120 -14.02 -14.21 -7.11
CA ILE A 120 -15.41 -14.33 -6.65
C ILE A 120 -16.34 -14.75 -7.80
N TYR A 121 -16.17 -14.18 -9.00
CA TYR A 121 -17.01 -14.50 -10.17
C TYR A 121 -16.77 -15.90 -10.74
N THR A 122 -15.63 -16.54 -10.42
CA THR A 122 -15.26 -17.86 -10.93
C THR A 122 -15.53 -18.99 -9.94
N LEU A 123 -15.90 -18.67 -8.70
CA LEU A 123 -16.12 -19.65 -7.64
C LEU A 123 -17.54 -20.24 -7.63
N ASP A 124 -17.65 -21.39 -6.95
CA ASP A 124 -18.90 -22.12 -6.75
C ASP A 124 -20.04 -21.26 -6.18
N ALA A 125 -21.26 -21.53 -6.64
CA ALA A 125 -22.48 -20.89 -6.17
C ALA A 125 -22.76 -21.06 -4.66
N ASN A 126 -22.04 -21.98 -4.00
CA ASN A 126 -22.17 -22.29 -2.58
C ASN A 126 -21.33 -21.37 -1.67
N LEU A 127 -20.54 -20.44 -2.23
CA LEU A 127 -19.76 -19.47 -1.47
C LEU A 127 -20.40 -18.09 -1.51
N GLN A 128 -20.73 -17.55 -0.34
CA GLN A 128 -21.19 -16.18 -0.19
C GLN A 128 -20.03 -15.29 0.24
N PHE A 129 -19.84 -14.19 -0.49
CA PHE A 129 -18.81 -13.21 -0.22
C PHE A 129 -19.39 -11.90 0.30
N GLN A 130 -18.69 -11.30 1.26
CA GLN A 130 -18.95 -9.97 1.74
C GLN A 130 -17.63 -9.21 1.81
N ILE A 131 -17.48 -8.21 0.95
CA ILE A 131 -16.29 -7.36 0.90
C ILE A 131 -16.60 -6.02 1.56
N LYS A 132 -15.71 -5.60 2.45
CA LYS A 132 -15.70 -4.28 3.05
C LYS A 132 -14.39 -3.58 2.74
N VAL A 133 -14.45 -2.27 2.54
CA VAL A 133 -13.26 -1.43 2.42
C VAL A 133 -13.27 -0.30 3.43
N SER A 134 -12.08 0.08 3.87
CA SER A 134 -11.83 1.26 4.70
C SER A 134 -10.63 2.01 4.15
N TYR A 135 -10.67 3.33 4.20
CA TYR A 135 -9.56 4.16 3.77
C TYR A 135 -9.30 5.27 4.79
N PHE A 136 -8.09 5.31 5.33
CA PHE A 136 -7.69 6.30 6.32
C PHE A 136 -6.23 6.69 6.13
N GLU A 137 -5.86 7.84 6.69
CA GLU A 137 -4.46 8.26 6.77
C GLU A 137 -4.00 8.39 8.22
N ILE A 138 -2.69 8.26 8.41
CA ILE A 138 -2.01 8.51 9.67
C ILE A 138 -1.12 9.73 9.46
N TYR A 139 -1.45 10.79 10.18
CA TYR A 139 -0.71 12.05 10.14
C TYR A 139 -0.50 12.59 11.55
N LEU A 140 0.75 12.90 11.90
CA LEU A 140 1.12 13.35 13.25
C LEU A 140 0.62 12.42 14.37
N ASP A 141 0.74 11.10 14.16
CA ASP A 141 0.27 10.05 15.10
C ASP A 141 -1.27 10.06 15.31
N LYS A 142 -2.01 10.78 14.45
CA LYS A 142 -3.48 10.83 14.46
C LYS A 142 -4.03 10.12 13.25
N ILE A 143 -5.04 9.28 13.48
CA ILE A 143 -5.75 8.57 12.42
C ILE A 143 -6.92 9.44 11.95
N ARG A 144 -6.99 9.71 10.65
CA ARG A 144 -8.09 10.43 10.02
C ARG A 144 -8.77 9.55 8.99
N ASP A 145 -10.08 9.47 9.05
CA ASP A 145 -10.88 8.74 8.07
C ASP A 145 -10.93 9.53 6.76
N LEU A 146 -10.60 8.88 5.65
CA LEU A 146 -10.66 9.48 4.31
C LEU A 146 -12.02 9.29 3.65
N LEU A 147 -12.92 8.48 4.23
CA LEU A 147 -14.28 8.25 3.74
C LEU A 147 -15.35 8.99 4.56
N ASP A 148 -14.94 9.64 5.65
CA ASP A 148 -15.74 10.56 6.45
C ASP A 148 -14.82 11.59 7.11
N VAL A 149 -14.67 12.76 6.48
CA VAL A 149 -13.74 13.81 6.93
C VAL A 149 -14.06 14.40 8.30
N SER A 150 -15.26 14.15 8.86
CA SER A 150 -15.61 14.57 10.21
C SER A 150 -14.92 13.73 11.28
N LYS A 151 -14.53 12.49 10.94
CA LYS A 151 -13.88 11.54 11.84
C LYS A 151 -12.38 11.74 11.86
N THR A 152 -11.93 12.51 12.83
CA THR A 152 -10.52 12.81 13.07
C THR A 152 -10.04 12.20 14.37
N ASN A 153 -8.74 11.89 14.44
CA ASN A 153 -8.07 11.35 15.62
C ASN A 153 -8.72 10.06 16.16
N LEU A 154 -8.99 9.10 15.26
CA LEU A 154 -9.53 7.81 15.63
C LEU A 154 -8.52 7.01 16.48
N ALA A 155 -9.04 6.24 17.43
CA ALA A 155 -8.23 5.42 18.33
C ALA A 155 -8.10 3.97 17.83
N VAL A 156 -6.94 3.36 18.05
CA VAL A 156 -6.75 1.92 17.88
C VAL A 156 -7.25 1.19 19.12
N HIS A 157 -8.04 0.15 18.92
CA HIS A 157 -8.58 -0.74 19.95
C HIS A 157 -8.25 -2.19 19.61
N GLU A 158 -8.33 -3.07 20.60
CA GLU A 158 -8.24 -4.51 20.41
C GLU A 158 -9.62 -5.15 20.47
N ASP A 159 -9.88 -6.12 19.58
CA ASP A 159 -11.08 -6.94 19.67
C ASP A 159 -10.93 -8.03 20.76
N LYS A 160 -11.96 -8.89 20.88
CA LYS A 160 -11.96 -9.98 21.89
C LYS A 160 -10.81 -10.98 21.71
N ASN A 161 -10.22 -11.05 20.52
CA ASN A 161 -9.13 -11.93 20.16
C ASN A 161 -7.77 -11.19 20.15
N ARG A 162 -7.71 -9.97 20.70
CA ARG A 162 -6.52 -9.09 20.69
C ARG A 162 -6.07 -8.69 19.30
N VAL A 163 -6.96 -8.68 18.31
CA VAL A 163 -6.65 -8.16 16.98
C VAL A 163 -6.87 -6.65 16.99
N PRO A 164 -5.86 -5.84 16.66
CA PRO A 164 -6.00 -4.40 16.63
C PRO A 164 -6.93 -3.96 15.48
N TYR A 165 -7.74 -2.95 15.74
CA TYR A 165 -8.62 -2.31 14.76
C TYR A 165 -8.79 -0.81 15.07
N VAL A 166 -9.07 -0.02 14.03
CA VAL A 166 -9.35 1.41 14.20
C VAL A 166 -10.81 1.57 14.58
N LYS A 167 -11.09 2.03 15.81
CA LYS A 167 -12.45 2.20 16.31
C LYS A 167 -13.13 3.38 15.61
N GLY A 168 -14.29 3.12 15.01
CA GLY A 168 -15.11 4.15 14.38
C GLY A 168 -14.74 4.48 12.93
N VAL A 169 -13.69 3.84 12.39
CA VAL A 169 -13.36 3.96 10.96
C VAL A 169 -14.53 3.50 10.11
N THR A 170 -14.76 4.20 9.01
CA THR A 170 -15.83 3.89 8.08
C THR A 170 -15.52 2.60 7.33
N GLU A 171 -16.44 1.65 7.38
CA GLU A 171 -16.41 0.43 6.57
C GLU A 171 -17.54 0.53 5.53
N ARG A 172 -17.21 0.51 4.24
CA ARG A 172 -18.19 0.49 3.16
C ARG A 172 -18.25 -0.89 2.53
N PHE A 173 -19.45 -1.41 2.32
CA PHE A 173 -19.65 -2.63 1.55
C PHE A 173 -19.47 -2.33 0.06
N VAL A 174 -18.82 -3.25 -0.65
CA VAL A 174 -18.59 -3.14 -2.08
C VAL A 174 -18.99 -4.42 -2.79
N SER A 175 -19.56 -4.28 -3.98
CA SER A 175 -20.06 -5.39 -4.81
C SER A 175 -19.41 -5.50 -6.18
N SER A 176 -18.61 -4.50 -6.57
CA SER A 176 -17.89 -4.46 -7.84
C SER A 176 -16.52 -3.77 -7.72
N PRO A 177 -15.60 -4.00 -8.68
CA PRO A 177 -14.36 -3.23 -8.78
C PRO A 177 -14.58 -1.72 -8.88
N ASP A 178 -15.61 -1.30 -9.64
CA ASP A 178 -15.91 0.11 -9.89
C ASP A 178 -16.26 0.84 -8.59
N GLU A 179 -17.07 0.25 -7.72
CA GLU A 179 -17.39 0.81 -6.40
C GLU A 179 -16.13 1.00 -5.55
N VAL A 180 -15.16 0.08 -5.64
CA VAL A 180 -13.88 0.23 -4.94
C VAL A 180 -13.07 1.39 -5.50
N PHE A 181 -13.02 1.54 -6.82
CA PHE A 181 -12.30 2.64 -7.47
C PHE A 181 -12.92 4.01 -7.17
N GLU A 182 -14.25 4.10 -7.11
CA GLU A 182 -14.96 5.31 -6.67
C GLU A 182 -14.59 5.69 -5.23
N ILE A 183 -14.55 4.72 -4.32
CA ILE A 183 -14.14 4.93 -2.92
C ILE A 183 -12.67 5.38 -2.82
N MET A 184 -11.78 4.79 -3.63
CA MET A 184 -10.38 5.21 -3.68
C MET A 184 -10.27 6.67 -4.15
N GLU A 185 -11.02 7.06 -5.18
CA GLU A 185 -11.02 8.41 -5.73
C GLU A 185 -11.61 9.42 -4.74
N GLU A 186 -12.69 9.07 -4.04
CA GLU A 186 -13.24 9.88 -2.95
C GLU A 186 -12.20 10.11 -1.85
N GLY A 187 -11.53 9.04 -1.39
CA GLY A 187 -10.52 9.15 -0.34
C GLY A 187 -9.32 10.01 -0.75
N LYS A 188 -8.90 9.94 -2.02
CA LYS A 188 -7.87 10.83 -2.58
C LYS A 188 -8.29 12.29 -2.58
N ASN A 189 -9.52 12.58 -2.98
CA ASN A 189 -10.05 13.94 -3.01
C ASN A 189 -10.14 14.51 -1.59
N ASN A 190 -10.63 13.72 -0.62
CA ASN A 190 -10.68 14.12 0.78
C ASN A 190 -9.28 14.35 1.37
N ARG A 191 -8.29 13.53 0.98
CA ARG A 191 -6.88 13.72 1.34
C ARG A 191 -6.32 15.01 0.73
N HIS A 192 -6.62 15.30 -0.53
CA HIS A 192 -6.16 16.52 -1.21
C HIS A 192 -6.74 17.79 -0.56
N ILE A 193 -8.02 17.78 -0.17
CA ILE A 193 -8.65 18.91 0.52
C ILE A 193 -7.95 19.19 1.86
N ALA A 194 -7.56 18.14 2.58
CA ALA A 194 -6.76 18.26 3.80
C ALA A 194 -5.40 18.93 3.53
N VAL A 195 -4.73 18.54 2.45
CA VAL A 195 -3.45 19.08 1.99
C VAL A 195 -3.55 20.57 1.63
N THR A 196 -4.56 20.98 0.86
CA THR A 196 -4.72 22.39 0.46
C THR A 196 -4.99 23.33 1.63
N ASN A 197 -5.55 22.83 2.74
CA ASN A 197 -5.74 23.60 3.96
C ASN A 197 -4.49 23.65 4.86
N MET A 198 -3.49 22.78 4.66
CA MET A 198 -2.36 22.58 5.59
C MET A 198 -1.00 22.26 4.92
N ASN A 199 -0.64 22.94 3.82
CA ASN A 199 0.61 22.75 3.04
C ASN A 199 0.79 21.35 2.42
N GLU A 200 1.72 21.20 1.47
CA GLU A 200 2.01 20.00 0.67
C GLU A 200 2.25 18.73 1.54
N HIS A 201 1.21 17.89 1.70
CA HIS A 201 1.08 16.93 2.81
C HIS A 201 0.96 15.46 2.35
N SER A 202 0.78 15.18 1.05
CA SER A 202 0.67 13.79 0.56
C SER A 202 1.95 12.97 0.75
N SER A 203 3.11 13.63 0.83
CA SER A 203 4.39 13.00 1.20
C SER A 203 4.58 12.81 2.70
N ARG A 204 3.71 13.40 3.54
CA ARG A 204 3.90 13.51 5.00
C ARG A 204 2.89 12.73 5.82
N SER A 205 1.90 12.11 5.19
CA SER A 205 0.99 11.16 5.83
C SER A 205 1.12 9.76 5.23
N HIS A 206 0.91 8.75 6.06
CA HIS A 206 0.79 7.37 5.59
C HIS A 206 -0.66 7.11 5.18
N SER A 207 -0.88 6.49 4.05
CA SER A 207 -2.19 6.05 3.60
C SER A 207 -2.36 4.56 3.82
N VAL A 208 -3.51 4.16 4.36
CA VAL A 208 -3.86 2.76 4.59
C VAL A 208 -5.21 2.48 3.94
N PHE A 209 -5.18 1.66 2.88
CA PHE A 209 -6.37 1.10 2.26
C PHE A 209 -6.54 -0.34 2.75
N LEU A 210 -7.65 -0.62 3.43
CA LEU A 210 -7.95 -1.92 4.00
C LEU A 210 -9.04 -2.59 3.18
N ILE A 211 -8.77 -3.79 2.67
CA ILE A 211 -9.76 -4.69 2.08
C ILE A 211 -10.02 -5.83 3.06
N HIS A 212 -11.27 -6.02 3.41
CA HIS A 212 -11.71 -7.07 4.33
C HIS A 212 -12.65 -8.00 3.55
N VAL A 213 -12.18 -9.23 3.33
CA VAL A 213 -12.92 -10.27 2.61
C VAL A 213 -13.47 -11.26 3.62
N LYS A 214 -14.79 -11.38 3.67
CA LYS A 214 -15.46 -12.47 4.38
C LYS A 214 -16.07 -13.43 3.39
N GLN A 215 -15.93 -14.71 3.68
CA GLN A 215 -16.49 -15.79 2.89
C GLN A 215 -17.21 -16.75 3.81
N GLU A 216 -18.39 -17.20 3.40
CA GLU A 216 -19.19 -18.21 4.08
C GLU A 216 -19.61 -19.29 3.09
N ASN A 217 -19.29 -20.55 3.40
CA ASN A 217 -19.75 -21.69 2.64
C ASN A 217 -21.14 -22.10 3.15
N VAL A 218 -22.14 -22.11 2.26
CA VAL A 218 -23.55 -22.34 2.61
C VAL A 218 -23.83 -23.81 2.95
N GLU A 219 -23.02 -24.75 2.46
CA GLU A 219 -23.24 -26.18 2.69
C GLU A 219 -22.67 -26.67 4.03
N ASN A 220 -21.48 -26.19 4.40
CA ASN A 220 -20.78 -26.64 5.61
C ASN A 220 -20.62 -25.55 6.69
N GLU A 221 -21.23 -24.37 6.47
CA GLU A 221 -21.22 -23.21 7.36
C GLU A 221 -19.82 -22.69 7.73
N LYS A 222 -18.77 -23.11 7.00
CA LYS A 222 -17.40 -22.67 7.26
C LYS A 222 -17.24 -21.20 6.87
N LYS A 223 -16.73 -20.42 7.82
CA LYS A 223 -16.48 -18.98 7.64
C LYS A 223 -14.98 -18.71 7.56
N LEU A 224 -14.58 -17.97 6.56
CA LEU A 224 -13.23 -17.45 6.38
C LEU A 224 -13.26 -15.93 6.42
N THR A 225 -12.20 -15.33 6.95
CA THR A 225 -12.07 -13.87 7.03
C THR A 225 -10.62 -13.50 6.82
N GLY A 226 -10.34 -12.78 5.73
CA GLY A 226 -9.03 -12.24 5.43
C GLY A 226 -9.05 -10.72 5.44
N LYS A 227 -7.98 -10.11 5.96
CA LYS A 227 -7.76 -8.66 5.92
C LYS A 227 -6.47 -8.37 5.16
N LEU A 228 -6.56 -7.49 4.18
CA LEU A 228 -5.43 -7.03 3.37
C LEU A 228 -5.21 -5.54 3.59
N TYR A 229 -4.07 -5.22 4.21
CA TYR A 229 -3.64 -3.85 4.45
C TYR A 229 -2.70 -3.40 3.34
N LEU A 230 -3.08 -2.35 2.61
CA LEU A 230 -2.31 -1.77 1.52
C LEU A 230 -1.83 -0.40 1.98
N VAL A 231 -0.54 -0.28 2.27
CA VAL A 231 0.04 0.85 2.97
C VAL A 231 1.00 1.62 2.07
N ASP A 232 0.67 2.87 1.76
CA ASP A 232 1.58 3.83 1.12
C ASP A 232 2.18 4.73 2.21
N LEU A 233 3.44 4.49 2.56
CA LEU A 233 4.09 5.20 3.67
C LEU A 233 4.50 6.61 3.25
N ALA A 234 4.57 7.53 4.21
CA ALA A 234 5.16 8.85 4.03
C ALA A 234 6.63 8.76 3.58
N GLY A 235 7.14 9.85 3.01
CA GLY A 235 8.53 9.98 2.56
C GLY A 235 9.53 9.75 3.69
N SER A 236 10.52 8.89 3.45
CA SER A 236 11.58 8.56 4.42
C SER A 236 12.79 9.50 4.41
N GLU A 237 12.65 10.70 3.85
CA GLU A 237 13.69 11.72 3.85
C GLU A 237 14.17 12.07 5.28
N LYS A 238 15.48 12.19 5.45
CA LYS A 238 16.09 12.55 6.74
C LYS A 238 15.85 14.04 7.06
N VAL A 239 15.25 14.29 8.22
CA VAL A 239 15.02 15.63 8.79
C VAL A 239 16.28 16.50 8.81
N SER A 240 17.44 15.89 9.10
CA SER A 240 18.71 16.61 9.20
C SER A 240 19.19 17.24 7.89
N LYS A 241 18.58 16.86 6.75
CA LYS A 241 18.92 17.40 5.42
C LYS A 241 17.89 18.38 4.86
N THR A 242 16.74 18.54 5.51
CA THR A 242 15.63 19.34 4.97
C THR A 242 15.57 20.77 5.53
N GLY A 243 16.32 21.08 6.59
CA GLY A 243 16.26 22.40 7.24
C GLY A 243 14.89 22.72 7.86
N ALA A 244 14.10 21.69 8.19
CA ALA A 244 12.75 21.84 8.69
C ALA A 244 12.71 22.51 10.08
N GLU A 245 11.85 23.52 10.22
CA GLU A 245 11.60 24.24 11.48
C GLU A 245 10.11 24.21 11.85
N GLY A 246 9.79 24.45 13.12
CA GLY A 246 8.41 24.53 13.62
C GLY A 246 7.59 23.26 13.35
N GLN A 247 6.37 23.44 12.83
CA GLN A 247 5.43 22.34 12.58
C GLN A 247 5.98 21.29 11.59
N VAL A 248 6.77 21.71 10.60
CA VAL A 248 7.39 20.81 9.61
C VAL A 248 8.42 19.88 10.27
N LEU A 249 9.10 20.35 11.31
CA LEU A 249 10.02 19.54 12.09
C LEU A 249 9.29 18.44 12.87
N ASP A 250 8.15 18.77 13.47
CA ASP A 250 7.33 17.81 14.21
C ASP A 250 6.67 16.78 13.28
N GLU A 251 6.26 17.18 12.08
CA GLU A 251 5.84 16.28 11.01
C GLU A 251 6.93 15.28 10.66
N ALA A 252 8.13 15.79 10.36
CA ALA A 252 9.26 14.95 9.96
C ALA A 252 9.71 13.99 11.08
N LYS A 253 9.62 14.40 12.35
CA LYS A 253 9.86 13.51 13.50
C LYS A 253 8.82 12.39 13.62
N ASN A 254 7.54 12.71 13.47
CA ASN A 254 6.47 11.71 13.59
C ASN A 254 6.49 10.71 12.44
N ILE A 255 6.77 11.16 11.21
CA ILE A 255 7.00 10.26 10.07
C ILE A 255 8.14 9.29 10.39
N ASN A 256 9.29 9.79 10.85
CA ASN A 256 10.42 8.92 11.17
C ASN A 256 10.11 7.98 12.34
N LYS A 257 9.38 8.43 13.38
CA LYS A 257 8.94 7.59 14.51
C LYS A 257 8.09 6.40 14.05
N SER A 258 7.18 6.61 13.10
CA SER A 258 6.34 5.53 12.55
C SER A 258 7.11 4.58 11.61
N LEU A 259 8.28 4.99 11.14
CA LEU A 259 9.14 4.20 10.22
C LEU A 259 10.32 3.53 10.94
N SER A 260 10.59 3.88 12.21
CA SER A 260 11.71 3.42 13.04
C SER A 260 11.28 2.41 14.09
#